data_AF-A0A3L9L240-F1
#
_entry.id   AF-A0A3L9L240-F1
#
_cell.length_a   1.000
_cell.length_b   1.000
_cell.length_c   1.000
_cell.angle_alpha   90.00
_cell.angle_beta   90.00
_cell.angle_gamma   90.00
#
_symmetry.space_group_name_H-M   'P 1'
#
loop_
_entity.id
_entity.type
_entity.pdbx_description
1 polymer ?
#
loop_
_entity_poly.entity_id
_entity_poly.type
_entity_poly.pdbx_seq_one_letter_code
_entity_poly.pdbx_strand_id
1 'polypeptide(L)'
;MTGRTRARALISGTAAGLLLAGAAAASSFAQEPAVPRPAPSIPVQTPVAPPPGGGKPSVEGGDIQQREYWLDDYGVRDAWKTATGKGVKIAVIDTGVDGSHQDLKAAVQPGTDVSGVGQADGRKGLGSEPEHGTLVSSLAAGRGHGAANESGPGRRQGILGVAPDAEILPVSLGLGVQDPGVKSVDEQIPQAVRWAVDHGADVINMSVGSDSTAWPQSWDSAFAYAEEKNVLVVAAAGNRGSGLNQVGAPATIPGVLTVGGVDRSGRASWDSSSQGISIAVAGPSEDMVGAMPGNGYAEWSGTSATVPLVSGTAALVKQEHPDLTAGQVAQRIVKTVHDAGDKGKDPLYGYGVLDVAAAVTADVETAEENPLGSIRHWIQQNRPQSASPSASAAATTAKGDTEQVTQEATPPVAQAPLNETGALPVVVLASFGVVVAGLTVAAVLHIRRLSR
;
A
#
# COMPACT_ATOMS: atom_id res chain seq x y z
N MET A 1 75.80 23.66 -63.10
CA MET A 1 74.48 24.15 -63.57
C MET A 1 73.80 24.82 -62.38
N THR A 2 74.05 26.11 -62.13
CA THR A 2 73.17 27.26 -62.49
C THR A 2 71.74 27.08 -61.94
N GLY A 3 71.19 27.84 -60.99
CA GLY A 3 71.60 29.00 -60.19
C GLY A 3 70.35 29.71 -59.64
N ARG A 4 70.52 30.53 -58.57
CA ARG A 4 69.73 31.75 -58.21
C ARG A 4 68.26 31.58 -57.74
N THR A 5 67.64 32.34 -56.81
CA THR A 5 68.00 33.35 -55.77
C THR A 5 66.71 33.78 -55.02
N ARG A 6 66.84 34.30 -53.77
CA ARG A 6 66.07 35.42 -53.12
C ARG A 6 64.57 35.24 -52.80
N ALA A 7 63.92 35.91 -51.83
CA ALA A 7 64.27 36.80 -50.72
C ALA A 7 63.03 37.00 -49.79
N ARG A 8 63.28 37.56 -48.60
CA ARG A 8 62.38 37.97 -47.49
C ARG A 8 61.25 38.94 -47.87
N ALA A 9 60.17 38.96 -47.06
CA ALA A 9 59.59 40.20 -46.49
C ALA A 9 58.68 39.91 -45.27
N LEU A 10 58.97 40.57 -44.15
CA LEU A 10 58.04 40.89 -43.05
C LEU A 10 57.15 42.08 -43.48
N ILE A 11 55.98 42.27 -42.86
CA ILE A 11 55.51 43.57 -42.32
C ILE A 11 54.31 43.37 -41.37
N SER A 12 54.36 44.18 -40.33
CA SER A 12 53.59 44.40 -39.12
C SER A 12 52.17 44.95 -39.31
N GLY A 13 51.33 44.89 -38.25
CA GLY A 13 50.13 45.74 -38.13
C GLY A 13 49.32 45.51 -36.85
N THR A 14 49.56 46.33 -35.82
CA THR A 14 48.73 46.51 -34.62
C THR A 14 47.99 47.86 -34.68
N ALA A 15 46.67 47.89 -34.43
CA ALA A 15 45.87 49.00 -33.89
C ALA A 15 44.39 48.53 -33.78
N ALA A 16 43.78 48.36 -32.60
CA ALA A 16 43.21 49.36 -31.68
C ALA A 16 41.78 49.82 -32.01
N GLY A 17 40.83 49.46 -31.13
CA GLY A 17 39.71 50.30 -30.68
C GLY A 17 38.39 50.26 -31.46
N LEU A 18 37.33 49.73 -30.84
CA LEU A 18 36.10 50.49 -30.57
C LEU A 18 35.22 49.76 -29.53
N LEU A 19 34.97 50.42 -28.41
CA LEU A 19 33.95 50.09 -27.42
C LEU A 19 32.58 50.52 -27.97
N LEU A 20 31.62 49.59 -28.03
CA LEU A 20 30.20 49.92 -28.10
C LEU A 20 29.47 49.24 -26.93
N ALA A 21 29.06 50.05 -25.97
CA ALA A 21 28.09 49.70 -24.96
C ALA A 21 26.70 49.63 -25.61
N GLY A 22 26.16 48.42 -25.74
CA GLY A 22 24.77 48.19 -26.13
C GLY A 22 23.94 47.84 -24.89
N ALA A 23 23.15 48.80 -24.43
CA ALA A 23 22.11 48.55 -23.44
C ALA A 23 21.00 47.72 -24.08
N ALA A 24 20.86 46.45 -23.69
CA ALA A 24 19.70 45.64 -24.05
C ALA A 24 18.62 45.83 -22.97
N ALA A 25 17.52 46.46 -23.34
CA ALA A 25 16.31 46.54 -22.54
C ALA A 25 15.74 45.11 -22.35
N ALA A 26 15.64 44.66 -21.10
CA ALA A 26 14.97 43.40 -20.78
C ALA A 26 13.45 43.62 -20.90
N SER A 27 12.85 43.10 -21.98
CA SER A 27 11.41 42.97 -22.10
C SER A 27 10.93 41.87 -21.14
N SER A 28 10.28 42.27 -20.05
CA SER A 28 9.54 41.39 -19.17
C SER A 28 8.35 40.80 -19.93
N PHE A 29 8.48 39.56 -20.42
CA PHE A 29 7.32 38.76 -20.78
C PHE A 29 6.64 38.29 -19.48
N ALA A 30 5.40 38.73 -19.27
CA ALA A 30 4.56 38.22 -18.21
C ALA A 30 4.34 36.72 -18.45
N GLN A 31 4.85 35.90 -17.53
CA GLN A 31 4.69 34.45 -17.58
C GLN A 31 3.24 34.12 -17.25
N GLU A 32 2.51 33.63 -18.25
CA GLU A 32 1.15 33.12 -18.11
C GLU A 32 1.14 32.03 -17.00
N PRO A 33 0.17 32.04 -16.06
CA PRO A 33 0.16 31.08 -14.97
C PRO A 33 0.10 29.66 -15.53
N ALA A 34 1.11 28.85 -15.20
CA ALA A 34 1.21 27.48 -15.65
C ALA A 34 -0.04 26.71 -15.19
N VAL A 35 -0.82 26.20 -16.16
CA VAL A 35 -1.85 25.19 -15.88
C VAL A 35 -1.16 24.02 -15.18
N PRO A 36 -1.60 23.60 -13.98
CA PRO A 36 -0.96 22.49 -13.28
C PRO A 36 -1.00 21.27 -14.20
N ARG A 37 0.18 20.72 -14.52
CA ARG A 37 0.28 19.47 -15.27
C ARG A 37 -0.44 18.39 -14.45
N PRO A 38 -1.19 17.47 -15.10
CA PRO A 38 -1.69 16.28 -14.43
C PRO A 38 -0.54 15.60 -13.68
N ALA A 39 -0.79 15.19 -12.44
CA ALA A 39 0.19 14.41 -11.69
C ALA A 39 0.59 13.18 -12.53
N PRO A 40 1.87 12.79 -12.56
CA PRO A 40 2.29 11.57 -13.22
C PRO A 40 1.49 10.39 -12.65
N SER A 41 0.87 9.59 -13.52
CA SER A 41 0.13 8.39 -13.11
C SER A 41 1.07 7.45 -12.35
N ILE A 42 0.65 7.08 -11.14
CA ILE A 42 1.44 6.23 -10.24
C ILE A 42 1.23 4.77 -10.65
N PRO A 43 2.30 3.98 -10.83
CA PRO A 43 2.16 2.58 -11.19
C PRO A 43 1.56 1.79 -10.02
N VAL A 44 0.26 1.51 -10.11
CA VAL A 44 -0.42 0.56 -9.23
C VAL A 44 -0.30 -0.82 -9.85
N GLN A 45 0.13 -1.78 -9.04
CA GLN A 45 0.36 -3.17 -9.41
C GLN A 45 -0.48 -4.06 -8.48
N THR A 46 -0.81 -5.25 -8.97
CA THR A 46 -1.19 -6.35 -8.07
C THR A 46 0.10 -6.85 -7.41
N PRO A 47 0.15 -7.05 -6.08
CA PRO A 47 1.32 -7.60 -5.41
C PRO A 47 1.62 -9.00 -5.94
N VAL A 48 2.63 -9.12 -6.82
CA VAL A 48 3.01 -10.41 -7.43
C VAL A 48 3.85 -11.20 -6.44
N ALA A 49 3.30 -12.25 -5.82
CA ALA A 49 4.13 -13.23 -5.10
C ALA A 49 5.29 -13.65 -6.03
N PRO A 50 6.57 -13.66 -5.59
CA PRO A 50 7.64 -14.13 -6.45
C PRO A 50 7.27 -15.53 -6.94
N PRO A 51 7.23 -15.78 -8.26
CA PRO A 51 6.78 -17.06 -8.76
C PRO A 51 7.75 -18.13 -8.24
N PRO A 52 7.27 -19.21 -7.59
CA PRO A 52 8.04 -20.45 -7.68
C PRO A 52 8.21 -20.73 -9.18
N GLY A 53 9.37 -21.23 -9.60
CA GLY A 53 9.57 -21.58 -11.00
C GLY A 53 8.46 -22.51 -11.48
N GLY A 54 7.43 -21.98 -12.16
CA GLY A 54 6.20 -22.70 -12.51
C GLY A 54 4.89 -22.23 -11.85
N GLY A 55 4.59 -20.92 -11.77
CA GLY A 55 3.26 -20.40 -11.37
C GLY A 55 2.86 -20.71 -9.91
N LYS A 56 1.65 -20.30 -9.50
CA LYS A 56 1.10 -20.66 -8.18
C LYS A 56 0.87 -22.18 -8.11
N PRO A 57 1.45 -22.91 -7.16
CA PRO A 57 1.31 -24.36 -7.10
C PRO A 57 -0.16 -24.76 -6.97
N SER A 58 -0.65 -25.60 -7.89
CA SER A 58 -2.01 -26.15 -7.79
C SER A 58 -2.11 -27.09 -6.59
N VAL A 59 -3.26 -27.06 -5.93
CA VAL A 59 -3.54 -27.86 -4.74
C VAL A 59 -4.74 -28.76 -5.01
N GLU A 60 -4.68 -30.02 -4.59
CA GLU A 60 -5.82 -30.92 -4.65
C GLU A 60 -6.92 -30.49 -3.66
N GLY A 61 -8.18 -30.45 -4.12
CA GLY A 61 -9.30 -29.92 -3.34
C GLY A 61 -9.79 -30.82 -2.19
N GLY A 62 -9.37 -32.08 -2.13
CA GLY A 62 -9.89 -33.08 -1.19
C GLY A 62 -9.70 -32.71 0.29
N ASP A 63 -8.62 -31.98 0.62
CA ASP A 63 -8.24 -31.62 1.99
C ASP A 63 -7.94 -30.12 2.15
N ILE A 64 -8.48 -29.26 1.28
CA ILE A 64 -8.12 -27.83 1.29
C ILE A 64 -8.41 -27.16 2.64
N GLN A 65 -9.49 -27.56 3.32
CA GLN A 65 -9.86 -27.01 4.64
C GLN A 65 -8.85 -27.34 5.75
N GLN A 66 -8.09 -28.43 5.62
CA GLN A 66 -7.04 -28.77 6.58
C GLN A 66 -5.82 -27.85 6.48
N ARG A 67 -5.73 -27.09 5.39
CA ARG A 67 -4.64 -26.14 5.13
C ARG A 67 -4.98 -24.71 5.56
N GLU A 68 -6.22 -24.47 5.98
CA GLU A 68 -6.73 -23.16 6.40
C GLU A 68 -6.37 -22.85 7.85
N TYR A 69 -5.06 -22.90 8.16
CA TYR A 69 -4.57 -22.75 9.54
C TYR A 69 -5.05 -21.46 10.20
N TRP A 70 -5.24 -20.39 9.41
CA TRP A 70 -5.75 -19.11 9.90
C TRP A 70 -7.16 -19.19 10.49
N LEU A 71 -7.98 -20.17 10.12
CA LEU A 71 -9.33 -20.29 10.67
C LEU A 71 -9.30 -20.69 12.15
N ASP A 72 -8.33 -21.52 12.53
CA ASP A 72 -8.14 -21.99 13.90
C ASP A 72 -7.17 -21.08 14.67
N ASP A 73 -5.97 -20.87 14.13
CA ASP A 73 -4.86 -20.21 14.85
C ASP A 73 -5.14 -18.72 15.15
N TYR A 74 -6.03 -18.08 14.38
CA TYR A 74 -6.38 -16.66 14.52
C TYR A 74 -7.79 -16.46 15.10
N GLY A 75 -8.44 -17.53 15.57
CA GLY A 75 -9.72 -17.45 16.29
C GLY A 75 -10.96 -17.24 15.42
N VAL A 76 -10.89 -17.48 14.10
CA VAL A 76 -12.04 -17.30 13.19
C VAL A 76 -13.17 -18.27 13.55
N ARG A 77 -12.86 -19.55 13.77
CA ARG A 77 -13.88 -20.55 14.16
C ARG A 77 -14.51 -20.25 15.53
N ASP A 78 -13.78 -19.58 16.42
CA ASP A 78 -14.34 -19.11 17.68
C ASP A 78 -15.28 -17.92 17.47
N ALA A 79 -14.91 -16.97 16.60
CA ALA A 79 -15.78 -15.85 16.22
C ALA A 79 -17.10 -16.30 15.55
N TRP A 80 -17.07 -17.40 14.79
CA TRP A 80 -18.27 -17.99 14.16
C TRP A 80 -19.37 -18.44 15.12
N LYS A 81 -19.06 -18.55 16.42
CA LYS A 81 -20.07 -18.82 17.45
C LYS A 81 -21.05 -17.67 17.63
N THR A 82 -20.68 -16.44 17.24
CA THR A 82 -21.52 -15.24 17.36
C THR A 82 -21.80 -14.56 16.02
N ALA A 83 -20.82 -14.50 15.12
CA ALA A 83 -20.96 -13.81 13.84
C ALA A 83 -20.34 -14.58 12.66
N THR A 84 -20.98 -14.51 11.49
CA THR A 84 -20.55 -15.19 10.24
C THR A 84 -20.39 -14.23 9.05
N GLY A 85 -20.60 -12.92 9.27
CA GLY A 85 -20.58 -11.87 8.25
C GLY A 85 -21.93 -11.58 7.60
N LYS A 86 -23.00 -12.20 8.11
CA LYS A 86 -24.34 -12.08 7.54
C LYS A 86 -24.82 -10.63 7.49
N GLY A 87 -25.28 -10.22 6.32
CA GLY A 87 -25.83 -8.88 6.09
C GLY A 87 -24.78 -7.81 5.82
N VAL A 88 -23.50 -8.19 5.76
CA VAL A 88 -22.39 -7.28 5.45
C VAL A 88 -21.91 -7.51 4.02
N LYS A 89 -21.60 -6.43 3.32
CA LYS A 89 -21.05 -6.47 1.96
C LYS A 89 -19.58 -6.07 1.93
N ILE A 90 -18.75 -6.91 1.33
CA ILE A 90 -17.33 -6.66 1.09
C ILE A 90 -17.14 -6.41 -0.41
N ALA A 91 -16.77 -5.18 -0.78
CA ALA A 91 -16.35 -4.90 -2.15
C ALA A 91 -14.89 -5.31 -2.34
N VAL A 92 -14.63 -6.18 -3.31
CA VAL A 92 -13.28 -6.65 -3.65
C VAL A 92 -12.85 -5.92 -4.92
N ILE A 93 -12.03 -4.88 -4.74
CA ILE A 93 -11.43 -4.10 -5.82
C ILE A 93 -10.13 -4.79 -6.23
N ASP A 94 -10.20 -5.59 -7.30
CA ASP A 94 -9.11 -6.51 -7.70
C ASP A 94 -9.19 -6.84 -9.20
N THR A 95 -8.56 -7.92 -9.68
CA THR A 95 -8.52 -8.32 -11.09
C THR A 95 -9.85 -8.85 -11.64
N GLY A 96 -10.84 -9.09 -10.76
CA GLY A 96 -12.11 -9.73 -11.09
C GLY A 96 -12.28 -11.07 -10.36
N VAL A 97 -13.52 -11.55 -10.27
CA VAL A 97 -13.86 -12.72 -9.43
C VAL A 97 -14.66 -13.74 -10.20
N ASP A 98 -14.15 -14.98 -10.30
CA ASP A 98 -14.94 -16.10 -10.82
C ASP A 98 -16.03 -16.50 -9.82
N GLY A 99 -17.18 -15.81 -9.89
CA GLY A 99 -18.36 -16.11 -9.09
C GLY A 99 -19.05 -17.44 -9.45
N SER A 100 -18.59 -18.14 -10.48
CA SER A 100 -19.08 -19.49 -10.84
C SER A 100 -18.37 -20.60 -10.08
N HIS A 101 -17.23 -20.29 -9.44
CA HIS A 101 -16.50 -21.22 -8.58
C HIS A 101 -17.42 -21.79 -7.49
N GLN A 102 -17.39 -23.10 -7.31
CA GLN A 102 -18.31 -23.82 -6.42
C GLN A 102 -18.31 -23.30 -4.97
N ASP A 103 -17.16 -22.85 -4.46
CA ASP A 103 -17.04 -22.29 -3.11
C ASP A 103 -17.46 -20.83 -2.97
N LEU A 104 -17.57 -20.11 -4.09
CA LEU A 104 -17.97 -18.70 -4.12
C LEU A 104 -19.40 -18.51 -4.63
N LYS A 105 -20.02 -19.60 -5.07
CA LYS A 105 -21.37 -19.60 -5.59
C LYS A 105 -22.33 -19.03 -4.54
N ALA A 106 -23.14 -18.06 -4.97
CA ALA A 106 -24.05 -17.27 -4.14
C ALA A 106 -23.40 -16.32 -3.11
N ALA A 107 -22.09 -16.37 -2.87
CA ALA A 107 -21.39 -15.33 -2.12
C ALA A 107 -21.14 -14.10 -3.01
N VAL A 108 -20.72 -14.34 -4.25
CA VAL A 108 -20.42 -13.29 -5.24
C VAL A 108 -21.71 -12.77 -5.88
N GLN A 109 -21.98 -11.49 -5.68
CA GLN A 109 -23.10 -10.76 -6.29
C GLN A 109 -22.70 -10.19 -7.67
N PRO A 110 -23.63 -9.60 -8.43
CA PRO A 110 -23.26 -8.78 -9.58
C PRO A 110 -22.44 -7.57 -9.13
N GLY A 111 -21.31 -7.36 -9.77
CA GLY A 111 -20.39 -6.27 -9.49
C GLY A 111 -20.31 -5.25 -10.63
N THR A 112 -19.11 -4.69 -10.82
CA THR A 112 -18.82 -3.81 -11.96
C THR A 112 -17.42 -4.05 -12.51
N ASP A 113 -17.24 -3.78 -13.79
CA ASP A 113 -15.92 -3.48 -14.36
C ASP A 113 -15.70 -1.97 -14.39
N VAL A 114 -14.55 -1.53 -13.91
CA VAL A 114 -14.10 -0.14 -14.08
C VAL A 114 -12.95 -0.02 -15.07
N SER A 115 -12.35 -1.14 -15.49
CA SER A 115 -11.21 -1.16 -16.42
C SER A 115 -11.56 -0.67 -17.82
N GLY A 116 -12.79 -0.90 -18.28
CA GLY A 116 -13.25 -0.63 -19.64
C GLY A 116 -13.13 -1.84 -20.59
N VAL A 117 -12.47 -2.92 -20.18
CA VAL A 117 -12.21 -4.12 -21.00
C VAL A 117 -12.66 -5.43 -20.33
N GLY A 118 -13.20 -5.32 -19.12
CA GLY A 118 -13.73 -6.44 -18.33
C GLY A 118 -15.17 -6.79 -18.69
N GLN A 119 -15.73 -7.70 -17.89
CA GLN A 119 -17.16 -8.02 -17.95
C GLN A 119 -17.92 -7.06 -17.05
N ALA A 120 -19.07 -6.56 -17.50
CA ALA A 120 -19.82 -5.52 -16.80
C ALA A 120 -20.23 -5.87 -15.35
N ASP A 121 -20.24 -7.14 -14.97
CA ASP A 121 -20.53 -7.61 -13.60
C ASP A 121 -19.28 -7.82 -12.73
N GLY A 122 -18.09 -7.43 -13.21
CA GLY A 122 -16.81 -7.56 -12.48
C GLY A 122 -16.27 -8.99 -12.37
N ARG A 123 -16.87 -9.97 -13.05
CA ARG A 123 -16.55 -11.40 -12.83
C ARG A 123 -15.46 -11.98 -13.73
N LYS A 124 -15.01 -11.20 -14.72
CA LYS A 124 -13.90 -11.60 -15.60
C LYS A 124 -12.58 -11.19 -14.97
N GLY A 125 -11.71 -12.16 -14.72
CA GLY A 125 -10.32 -11.94 -14.35
C GLY A 125 -9.54 -11.21 -15.45
N LEU A 126 -8.74 -10.22 -15.07
CA LEU A 126 -7.95 -9.35 -15.94
C LEU A 126 -6.48 -9.28 -15.50
N GLY A 127 -5.61 -8.75 -16.36
CA GLY A 127 -4.21 -8.51 -16.03
C GLY A 127 -3.33 -9.75 -16.07
N SER A 128 -2.17 -9.66 -15.43
CA SER A 128 -1.17 -10.74 -15.36
C SER A 128 -1.55 -11.86 -14.39
N GLU A 129 -2.41 -11.57 -13.41
CA GLU A 129 -2.92 -12.53 -12.43
C GLU A 129 -4.46 -12.52 -12.42
N PRO A 130 -5.09 -12.99 -13.52
CA PRO A 130 -6.55 -12.96 -13.65
C PRO A 130 -7.27 -13.79 -12.58
N GLU A 131 -6.57 -14.66 -11.86
CA GLU A 131 -7.09 -15.43 -10.73
C GLU A 131 -7.15 -14.65 -9.41
N HIS A 132 -6.41 -13.55 -9.26
CA HIS A 132 -6.10 -12.94 -7.97
C HIS A 132 -7.35 -12.51 -7.19
N GLY A 133 -8.32 -11.86 -7.84
CA GLY A 133 -9.57 -11.49 -7.16
C GLY A 133 -10.40 -12.69 -6.70
N THR A 134 -10.30 -13.85 -7.38
CA THR A 134 -10.96 -15.10 -6.96
C THR A 134 -10.31 -15.67 -5.70
N LEU A 135 -8.97 -15.70 -5.70
CA LEU A 135 -8.16 -16.12 -4.55
C LEU A 135 -8.51 -15.27 -3.31
N VAL A 136 -8.46 -13.95 -3.45
CA VAL A 136 -8.79 -12.97 -2.40
C VAL A 136 -10.23 -13.13 -1.90
N SER A 137 -11.21 -13.20 -2.81
CA SER A 137 -12.63 -13.32 -2.43
C SER A 137 -12.92 -14.61 -1.66
N SER A 138 -12.18 -15.67 -1.96
CA SER A 138 -12.36 -16.97 -1.31
C SER A 138 -11.92 -16.98 0.15
N LEU A 139 -10.85 -16.26 0.48
CA LEU A 139 -10.41 -16.04 1.85
C LEU A 139 -11.34 -15.10 2.63
N ALA A 140 -12.01 -14.17 1.95
CA ALA A 140 -12.95 -13.25 2.59
C ALA A 140 -14.28 -13.92 2.93
N ALA A 141 -14.92 -14.57 1.95
CA ALA A 141 -16.28 -15.10 2.08
C ALA A 141 -16.53 -16.41 1.31
N GLY A 142 -15.51 -17.26 1.17
CA GLY A 142 -15.68 -18.64 0.70
C GLY A 142 -16.70 -19.40 1.54
N ARG A 143 -17.63 -20.09 0.89
CA ARG A 143 -18.70 -20.87 1.52
C ARG A 143 -18.45 -22.36 1.49
N GLY A 144 -17.41 -22.81 0.79
CA GLY A 144 -17.21 -24.21 0.45
C GLY A 144 -18.33 -24.76 -0.46
N HIS A 145 -18.25 -26.05 -0.76
CA HIS A 145 -19.24 -26.80 -1.52
C HIS A 145 -19.56 -28.17 -0.88
N GLY A 146 -20.54 -28.86 -1.46
CA GLY A 146 -21.02 -30.15 -0.95
C GLY A 146 -22.03 -30.02 0.19
N ALA A 147 -22.02 -30.98 1.11
CA ALA A 147 -22.96 -31.01 2.23
C ALA A 147 -22.75 -29.84 3.21
N ALA A 148 -23.80 -29.46 3.93
CA ALA A 148 -23.68 -28.48 5.01
C ALA A 148 -22.65 -28.93 6.04
N ASN A 149 -21.88 -27.99 6.57
CA ASN A 149 -20.99 -28.24 7.68
C ASN A 149 -21.84 -28.36 8.96
N GLU A 150 -21.73 -29.50 9.65
CA GLU A 150 -22.49 -29.74 10.90
C GLU A 150 -21.80 -29.06 12.10
N SER A 151 -20.52 -28.74 11.98
CA SER A 151 -19.68 -28.20 13.06
C SER A 151 -19.49 -26.68 12.99
N GLY A 152 -20.11 -25.99 12.02
CA GLY A 152 -19.91 -24.56 11.81
C GLY A 152 -20.56 -24.04 10.53
N PRO A 153 -20.34 -22.75 10.18
CA PRO A 153 -20.84 -22.18 8.94
C PRO A 153 -20.19 -22.81 7.69
N GLY A 154 -20.78 -22.53 6.53
CA GLY A 154 -20.30 -23.01 5.25
C GLY A 154 -20.60 -24.49 4.96
N ARG A 155 -19.75 -25.11 4.13
CA ARG A 155 -19.89 -26.47 3.63
C ARG A 155 -18.67 -27.33 3.92
N ARG A 156 -18.81 -28.65 3.83
CA ARG A 156 -17.79 -29.64 4.24
C ARG A 156 -16.59 -29.80 3.30
N GLN A 157 -16.63 -29.21 2.11
CA GLN A 157 -15.57 -29.32 1.11
C GLN A 157 -15.24 -27.93 0.59
N GLY A 158 -14.05 -27.78 0.00
CA GLY A 158 -13.63 -26.49 -0.57
C GLY A 158 -13.27 -25.44 0.47
N ILE A 159 -12.90 -24.26 0.01
CA ILE A 159 -12.36 -23.18 0.85
C ILE A 159 -13.48 -22.42 1.60
N LEU A 160 -13.22 -22.12 2.88
CA LEU A 160 -14.05 -21.29 3.75
C LEU A 160 -13.34 -19.95 4.00
N GLY A 161 -14.05 -18.86 3.74
CA GLY A 161 -13.57 -17.52 4.04
C GLY A 161 -13.86 -17.13 5.48
N VAL A 162 -13.22 -16.07 5.97
CA VAL A 162 -13.40 -15.57 7.35
C VAL A 162 -14.85 -15.19 7.65
N ALA A 163 -15.57 -14.64 6.68
CA ALA A 163 -16.96 -14.21 6.80
C ALA A 163 -17.84 -14.95 5.77
N PRO A 164 -18.13 -16.25 5.97
CA PRO A 164 -18.77 -17.09 4.96
C PRO A 164 -20.20 -16.65 4.58
N ASP A 165 -20.91 -15.92 5.45
CA ASP A 165 -22.25 -15.39 5.17
C ASP A 165 -22.25 -13.95 4.65
N ALA A 166 -21.07 -13.33 4.48
CA ALA A 166 -20.96 -12.04 3.81
C ALA A 166 -21.22 -12.16 2.31
N GLU A 167 -21.49 -11.02 1.68
CA GLU A 167 -21.63 -10.89 0.23
C GLU A 167 -20.39 -10.22 -0.36
N ILE A 168 -19.92 -10.73 -1.50
CA ILE A 168 -18.82 -10.14 -2.26
C ILE A 168 -19.39 -9.30 -3.41
N LEU A 169 -18.99 -8.02 -3.47
CA LEU A 169 -19.20 -7.15 -4.63
C LEU A 169 -17.90 -7.09 -5.45
N PRO A 170 -17.78 -7.80 -6.58
CA PRO A 170 -16.55 -7.76 -7.37
C PRO A 170 -16.42 -6.44 -8.15
N VAL A 171 -15.27 -5.78 -8.06
CA VAL A 171 -14.97 -4.55 -8.80
C VAL A 171 -13.67 -4.74 -9.58
N SER A 172 -13.78 -5.06 -10.87
CA SER A 172 -12.61 -5.45 -11.67
C SER A 172 -11.80 -4.25 -12.18
N LEU A 173 -10.48 -4.35 -12.01
CA LEU A 173 -9.46 -3.45 -12.49
C LEU A 173 -8.66 -4.07 -13.65
N GLY A 174 -8.17 -3.24 -14.55
CA GLY A 174 -7.29 -3.61 -15.66
C GLY A 174 -5.83 -3.21 -15.42
N LEU A 175 -5.31 -3.41 -14.22
CA LEU A 175 -3.93 -3.03 -13.88
C LEU A 175 -2.94 -3.83 -14.73
N GLY A 176 -1.97 -3.15 -15.34
CA GLY A 176 -0.95 -3.78 -16.20
C GLY A 176 -1.47 -4.35 -17.53
N VAL A 177 -2.74 -4.17 -17.87
CA VAL A 177 -3.32 -4.62 -19.14
C VAL A 177 -2.91 -3.65 -20.26
N GLN A 178 -2.29 -4.18 -21.31
CA GLN A 178 -1.85 -3.42 -22.48
C GLN A 178 -2.89 -3.46 -23.61
N ASP A 179 -4.13 -3.04 -23.31
CA ASP A 179 -5.21 -2.91 -24.29
C ASP A 179 -5.57 -1.42 -24.46
N PRO A 180 -5.68 -0.90 -25.70
CA PRO A 180 -6.05 0.49 -25.96
C PRO A 180 -7.35 0.98 -25.30
N GLY A 181 -8.27 0.06 -24.93
CA GLY A 181 -9.52 0.38 -24.26
C GLY A 181 -9.42 0.51 -22.73
N VAL A 182 -8.27 0.18 -22.13
CA VAL A 182 -8.09 0.23 -20.67
C VAL A 182 -8.01 1.67 -20.19
N LYS A 183 -8.86 2.02 -19.22
CA LYS A 183 -8.83 3.33 -18.57
C LYS A 183 -7.57 3.51 -17.72
N SER A 184 -7.18 4.75 -17.46
CA SER A 184 -6.05 5.00 -16.56
C SER A 184 -6.35 4.56 -15.12
N VAL A 185 -5.32 4.21 -14.36
CA VAL A 185 -5.45 3.88 -12.93
C VAL A 185 -6.06 5.06 -12.15
N ASP A 186 -5.74 6.29 -12.57
CA ASP A 186 -6.24 7.53 -11.98
C ASP A 186 -7.76 7.71 -12.17
N GLU A 187 -8.36 7.01 -13.14
CA GLU A 187 -9.81 6.91 -13.33
C GLU A 187 -10.39 5.67 -12.64
N GLN A 188 -9.71 4.53 -12.75
CA GLN A 188 -10.22 3.25 -12.23
C GLN A 188 -10.38 3.25 -10.71
N ILE A 189 -9.35 3.67 -9.95
CA ILE A 189 -9.37 3.59 -8.48
C ILE A 189 -10.47 4.47 -7.86
N PRO A 190 -10.60 5.77 -8.22
CA PRO A 190 -11.69 6.60 -7.69
C PRO A 190 -13.07 6.09 -8.10
N GLN A 191 -13.22 5.59 -9.33
CA GLN A 191 -14.48 5.02 -9.82
C GLN A 191 -14.85 3.76 -9.02
N ALA A 192 -13.88 2.87 -8.78
CA ALA A 192 -14.07 1.64 -8.03
C ALA A 192 -14.52 1.90 -6.59
N VAL A 193 -13.82 2.80 -5.89
CA VAL A 193 -14.15 3.17 -4.50
C VAL A 193 -15.54 3.80 -4.42
N ARG A 194 -15.87 4.76 -5.29
CA ARG A 194 -17.20 5.39 -5.31
C ARG A 194 -18.30 4.37 -5.60
N TRP A 195 -18.10 3.52 -6.61
CA TRP A 195 -19.08 2.50 -6.97
C TRP A 195 -19.34 1.54 -5.79
N ALA A 196 -18.28 1.08 -5.11
CA ALA A 196 -18.41 0.20 -3.95
C ALA A 196 -19.26 0.83 -2.84
N VAL A 197 -18.97 2.10 -2.50
CA VAL A 197 -19.74 2.86 -1.50
C VAL A 197 -21.21 3.02 -1.93
N ASP A 198 -21.45 3.42 -3.19
CA ASP A 198 -22.80 3.65 -3.71
C ASP A 198 -23.65 2.36 -3.80
N HIS A 199 -23.01 1.19 -3.85
CA HIS A 199 -23.66 -0.12 -3.88
C HIS A 199 -23.75 -0.78 -2.49
N GLY A 200 -23.46 0.00 -1.44
CA GLY A 200 -23.67 -0.37 -0.05
C GLY A 200 -22.62 -1.32 0.50
N ALA A 201 -21.38 -1.24 0.03
CA ALA A 201 -20.26 -1.92 0.68
C ALA A 201 -20.06 -1.35 2.08
N ASP A 202 -19.91 -2.22 3.08
CA ASP A 202 -19.49 -1.84 4.44
C ASP A 202 -17.96 -1.83 4.55
N VAL A 203 -17.31 -2.70 3.76
CA VAL A 203 -15.86 -2.89 3.72
C VAL A 203 -15.40 -2.93 2.27
N ILE A 204 -14.30 -2.23 1.98
CA ILE A 204 -13.60 -2.28 0.70
C ILE A 204 -12.26 -2.99 0.93
N ASN A 205 -12.08 -4.14 0.27
CA ASN A 205 -10.83 -4.89 0.20
C ASN A 205 -10.04 -4.43 -1.03
N MET A 206 -8.85 -3.87 -0.81
CA MET A 206 -7.90 -3.50 -1.87
C MET A 206 -6.59 -4.28 -1.74
N SER A 207 -6.49 -5.41 -2.41
CA SER A 207 -5.25 -6.19 -2.51
C SER A 207 -4.37 -5.67 -3.67
N VAL A 208 -4.29 -4.36 -3.82
CA VAL A 208 -3.51 -3.64 -4.84
C VAL A 208 -2.66 -2.56 -4.17
N GLY A 209 -1.52 -2.23 -4.76
CA GLY A 209 -0.61 -1.23 -4.19
C GLY A 209 0.33 -0.64 -5.23
N SER A 210 1.13 0.34 -4.83
CA SER A 210 2.16 0.95 -5.66
C SER A 210 3.50 0.99 -4.92
N ASP A 211 4.58 1.32 -5.63
CA ASP A 211 5.90 1.59 -5.04
C ASP A 211 6.03 3.01 -4.48
N SER A 212 5.04 3.87 -4.76
CA SER A 212 4.97 5.25 -4.32
C SER A 212 4.18 5.39 -3.03
N THR A 213 4.75 6.09 -2.05
CA THR A 213 4.03 6.48 -0.82
C THR A 213 2.97 7.55 -1.06
N ALA A 214 3.09 8.33 -2.14
CA ALA A 214 2.14 9.37 -2.51
C ALA A 214 1.01 8.81 -3.39
N TRP A 215 -0.13 9.49 -3.41
CA TRP A 215 -1.26 9.24 -4.30
C TRP A 215 -1.67 10.51 -5.07
N PRO A 216 -2.26 10.37 -6.27
CA PRO A 216 -2.71 11.52 -7.05
C PRO A 216 -3.95 12.16 -6.41
N GLN A 217 -4.07 13.49 -6.56
CA GLN A 217 -5.19 14.25 -5.99
C GLN A 217 -6.57 13.79 -6.51
N SER A 218 -6.64 13.14 -7.67
CA SER A 218 -7.90 12.57 -8.19
C SER A 218 -8.53 11.54 -7.25
N TRP A 219 -7.73 10.86 -6.42
CA TRP A 219 -8.22 9.86 -5.47
C TRP A 219 -8.84 10.48 -4.21
N ASP A 220 -8.40 11.68 -3.81
CA ASP A 220 -8.80 12.36 -2.57
C ASP A 220 -10.32 12.32 -2.35
N SER A 221 -11.10 12.68 -3.37
CA SER A 221 -12.56 12.77 -3.25
C SER A 221 -13.25 11.41 -3.07
N ALA A 222 -12.69 10.33 -3.59
CA ALA A 222 -13.28 9.00 -3.49
C ALA A 222 -13.01 8.37 -2.12
N PHE A 223 -11.79 8.49 -1.60
CA PHE A 223 -11.46 8.02 -0.25
C PHE A 223 -12.13 8.87 0.83
N ALA A 224 -12.21 10.20 0.65
CA ALA A 224 -12.99 11.06 1.53
C ALA A 224 -14.49 10.72 1.53
N TYR A 225 -15.02 10.27 0.38
CA TYR A 225 -16.39 9.80 0.27
C TYR A 225 -16.61 8.48 1.01
N ALA A 226 -15.67 7.53 0.92
CA ALA A 226 -15.73 6.30 1.72
C ALA A 226 -15.68 6.59 3.23
N GLU A 227 -14.80 7.50 3.66
CA GLU A 227 -14.73 7.98 5.06
C GLU A 227 -16.07 8.60 5.49
N GLU A 228 -16.63 9.52 4.70
CA GLU A 228 -17.91 10.19 4.99
C GLU A 228 -19.09 9.22 5.05
N LYS A 229 -19.07 8.18 4.21
CA LYS A 229 -20.10 7.13 4.15
C LYS A 229 -19.86 5.97 5.09
N ASN A 230 -18.88 6.10 5.99
CA ASN A 230 -18.62 5.14 7.04
C ASN A 230 -18.26 3.74 6.51
N VAL A 231 -17.51 3.70 5.39
CA VAL A 231 -17.06 2.47 4.73
C VAL A 231 -15.58 2.26 5.04
N LEU A 232 -15.23 1.10 5.61
CA LEU A 232 -13.85 0.78 5.96
C LEU A 232 -13.07 0.35 4.72
N VAL A 233 -11.97 1.04 4.40
CA VAL A 233 -11.04 0.59 3.36
C VAL A 233 -9.88 -0.16 4.00
N VAL A 234 -9.62 -1.38 3.53
CA VAL A 234 -8.51 -2.24 3.95
C VAL A 234 -7.57 -2.43 2.76
N ALA A 235 -6.27 -2.21 2.95
CA ALA A 235 -5.30 -2.27 1.85
C ALA A 235 -4.00 -2.98 2.22
N ALA A 236 -3.43 -3.69 1.24
CA ALA A 236 -2.17 -4.41 1.38
C ALA A 236 -0.98 -3.46 1.58
N ALA A 237 -0.05 -3.82 2.46
CA ALA A 237 1.23 -3.14 2.60
C ALA A 237 2.13 -3.28 1.36
N GLY A 238 1.91 -4.33 0.55
CA GLY A 238 2.78 -4.73 -0.56
C GLY A 238 3.75 -5.83 -0.13
N ASN A 239 4.51 -6.36 -1.09
CA ASN A 239 5.41 -7.50 -0.89
C ASN A 239 6.84 -7.14 -1.35
N ARG A 240 7.84 -7.33 -0.49
CA ARG A 240 9.26 -7.08 -0.85
C ARG A 240 9.74 -7.99 -1.97
N GLY A 241 9.25 -9.24 -2.01
CA GLY A 241 9.53 -10.20 -3.07
C GLY A 241 9.09 -9.73 -4.46
N SER A 242 8.14 -8.79 -4.53
CA SER A 242 7.70 -8.13 -5.78
C SER A 242 8.46 -6.83 -6.08
N GLY A 243 9.41 -6.44 -5.23
CA GLY A 243 10.12 -5.15 -5.31
C GLY A 243 9.49 -4.01 -4.52
N LEU A 244 8.38 -4.24 -3.81
CA LEU A 244 7.76 -3.23 -2.95
C LEU A 244 8.46 -3.23 -1.59
N ASN A 245 9.51 -2.43 -1.46
CA ASN A 245 10.32 -2.37 -0.23
C ASN A 245 9.75 -1.45 0.86
N GLN A 246 8.67 -0.74 0.56
CA GLN A 246 7.98 0.18 1.45
C GLN A 246 6.47 0.16 1.14
N VAL A 247 5.65 0.53 2.13
CA VAL A 247 4.21 0.68 1.91
C VAL A 247 3.93 1.83 0.95
N GLY A 248 3.12 1.57 -0.08
CA GLY A 248 2.67 2.58 -1.05
C GLY A 248 1.16 2.81 -1.04
N ALA A 249 0.70 3.74 -1.88
CA ALA A 249 -0.72 4.04 -2.03
C ALA A 249 -1.47 2.84 -2.68
N PRO A 250 -2.73 2.57 -2.29
CA PRO A 250 -3.59 3.37 -1.41
C PRO A 250 -3.37 3.15 0.10
N ALA A 251 -2.53 2.21 0.52
CA ALA A 251 -2.34 1.89 1.94
C ALA A 251 -1.79 3.07 2.76
N THR A 252 -1.02 3.98 2.15
CA THR A 252 -0.54 5.19 2.84
C THR A 252 -1.60 6.28 3.06
N ILE A 253 -2.82 6.12 2.52
CA ILE A 253 -3.90 7.12 2.66
C ILE A 253 -4.43 7.10 4.10
N PRO A 254 -4.49 8.25 4.81
CA PRO A 254 -5.06 8.31 6.16
C PRO A 254 -6.50 7.79 6.20
N GLY A 255 -6.82 7.01 7.24
CA GLY A 255 -8.11 6.33 7.37
C GLY A 255 -8.18 4.94 6.73
N VAL A 256 -7.20 4.55 5.89
CA VAL A 256 -7.10 3.19 5.33
C VAL A 256 -6.44 2.24 6.34
N LEU A 257 -7.07 1.09 6.58
CA LEU A 257 -6.53 0.03 7.42
C LEU A 257 -5.48 -0.76 6.63
N THR A 258 -4.21 -0.38 6.79
CA THR A 258 -3.08 -1.05 6.15
C THR A 258 -2.74 -2.36 6.84
N VAL A 259 -2.58 -3.43 6.06
CA VAL A 259 -2.26 -4.75 6.57
C VAL A 259 -0.87 -5.22 6.14
N GLY A 260 -0.05 -5.63 7.11
CA GLY A 260 1.23 -6.31 6.93
C GLY A 260 1.05 -7.83 6.96
N GLY A 261 2.13 -8.57 6.70
CA GLY A 261 2.12 -10.03 6.58
C GLY A 261 3.07 -10.73 7.55
N VAL A 262 2.63 -11.86 8.11
CA VAL A 262 3.44 -12.77 8.92
C VAL A 262 3.47 -14.19 8.34
N ASP A 263 4.54 -14.91 8.65
CA ASP A 263 4.64 -16.34 8.43
C ASP A 263 3.74 -17.14 9.40
N ARG A 264 3.67 -18.47 9.22
CA ARG A 264 2.88 -19.37 10.08
C ARG A 264 3.27 -19.34 11.56
N SER A 265 4.49 -18.92 11.88
CA SER A 265 4.96 -18.79 13.26
C SER A 265 4.68 -17.40 13.87
N GLY A 266 3.95 -16.54 13.15
CA GLY A 266 3.63 -15.18 13.58
C GLY A 266 4.80 -14.20 13.45
N ARG A 267 5.88 -14.56 12.73
CA ARG A 267 7.00 -13.64 12.48
C ARG A 267 6.75 -12.84 11.21
N ALA A 268 7.07 -11.56 11.22
CA ALA A 268 6.94 -10.68 10.06
C ALA A 268 7.59 -11.31 8.83
N SER A 269 6.80 -11.50 7.77
CA SER A 269 7.28 -12.09 6.55
C SER A 269 8.31 -11.15 5.90
N TRP A 270 9.42 -11.73 5.44
CA TRP A 270 10.44 -10.97 4.73
C TRP A 270 10.00 -10.64 3.31
N ASP A 271 9.56 -11.64 2.54
CA ASP A 271 9.23 -11.46 1.12
C ASP A 271 7.78 -11.01 0.90
N SER A 272 6.84 -11.51 1.71
CA SER A 272 5.41 -11.29 1.51
C SER A 272 4.85 -10.06 2.20
N SER A 273 5.69 -9.25 2.85
CA SER A 273 5.27 -8.00 3.48
C SER A 273 6.28 -6.89 3.33
N SER A 274 5.87 -5.73 2.81
CA SER A 274 6.59 -4.46 2.94
C SER A 274 6.69 -4.03 4.41
N GLN A 275 7.46 -2.97 4.64
CA GLN A 275 7.54 -2.29 5.92
C GLN A 275 7.08 -0.83 5.79
N GLY A 276 6.48 -0.28 6.84
CA GLY A 276 6.09 1.13 6.86
C GLY A 276 5.24 1.49 8.07
N ILE A 277 5.34 2.74 8.52
CA ILE A 277 4.64 3.23 9.72
C ILE A 277 3.11 3.31 9.54
N SER A 278 2.62 3.18 8.30
CA SER A 278 1.18 3.11 8.02
C SER A 278 0.58 1.75 8.36
N ILE A 279 1.37 0.66 8.44
CA ILE A 279 0.88 -0.66 8.84
C ILE A 279 0.16 -0.55 10.18
N ALA A 280 -1.06 -1.06 10.23
CA ALA A 280 -1.93 -1.00 11.40
C ALA A 280 -2.07 -2.38 12.05
N VAL A 281 -2.13 -3.45 11.26
CA VAL A 281 -2.25 -4.82 11.75
C VAL A 281 -1.48 -5.74 10.83
N ALA A 282 -0.88 -6.80 11.38
CA ALA A 282 -0.29 -7.89 10.61
C ALA A 282 -1.13 -9.16 10.71
N GLY A 283 -1.04 -10.03 9.71
CA GLY A 283 -1.74 -11.32 9.72
C GLY A 283 -1.17 -12.31 8.71
N PRO A 284 -1.77 -13.50 8.58
CA PRO A 284 -1.28 -14.59 7.76
C PRO A 284 -1.01 -14.16 6.32
N SER A 285 0.20 -14.40 5.83
CA SER A 285 0.59 -14.09 4.45
C SER A 285 1.44 -15.16 3.77
N GLU A 286 1.70 -16.30 4.41
CA GLU A 286 2.56 -17.36 3.88
C GLU A 286 1.84 -18.70 3.84
N ASP A 287 2.13 -19.50 2.80
CA ASP A 287 1.56 -20.83 2.59
C ASP A 287 0.02 -20.82 2.62
N MET A 288 -0.57 -19.76 2.05
CA MET A 288 -2.01 -19.51 2.02
C MET A 288 -2.64 -20.30 0.88
N VAL A 289 -3.88 -20.74 1.03
CA VAL A 289 -4.62 -21.44 -0.03
C VAL A 289 -5.94 -20.75 -0.35
N GLY A 290 -6.43 -20.93 -1.57
CA GLY A 290 -7.69 -20.34 -2.00
C GLY A 290 -8.15 -20.82 -3.36
N ALA A 291 -9.34 -20.35 -3.76
CA ALA A 291 -10.01 -20.74 -4.98
C ALA A 291 -9.37 -20.12 -6.24
N MET A 292 -9.21 -20.94 -7.27
CA MET A 292 -8.79 -20.54 -8.61
C MET A 292 -9.98 -20.61 -9.57
N PRO A 293 -10.06 -19.74 -10.59
CA PRO A 293 -11.07 -19.87 -11.63
C PRO A 293 -11.15 -21.28 -12.21
N GLY A 294 -12.36 -21.76 -12.50
CA GLY A 294 -12.57 -23.11 -13.03
C GLY A 294 -12.56 -24.24 -11.99
N ASN A 295 -12.93 -23.95 -10.73
CA ASN A 295 -13.03 -24.91 -9.62
C ASN A 295 -11.70 -25.51 -9.14
N GLY A 296 -10.58 -24.83 -9.41
CA GLY A 296 -9.27 -25.22 -8.94
C GLY A 296 -8.92 -24.61 -7.59
N TYR A 297 -7.80 -25.02 -7.02
CA TYR A 297 -7.20 -24.40 -5.84
C TYR A 297 -5.72 -24.15 -6.08
N ALA A 298 -5.19 -23.11 -5.45
CA ALA A 298 -3.77 -22.80 -5.49
C ALA A 298 -3.27 -22.29 -4.15
N GLU A 299 -1.96 -22.42 -3.98
CA GLU A 299 -1.21 -21.83 -2.88
C GLU A 299 -0.54 -20.53 -3.31
N TRP A 300 -0.52 -19.52 -2.43
CA TRP A 300 0.27 -18.31 -2.64
C TRP A 300 0.69 -17.66 -1.32
N SER A 301 1.60 -16.69 -1.43
CA SER A 301 2.03 -15.84 -0.33
C SER A 301 1.96 -14.37 -0.72
N GLY A 302 1.67 -13.51 0.26
CA GLY A 302 1.54 -12.07 0.04
C GLY A 302 0.58 -11.42 1.03
N THR A 303 0.79 -10.14 1.32
CA THR A 303 -0.18 -9.33 2.09
C THR A 303 -1.57 -9.31 1.47
N SER A 304 -1.68 -9.58 0.17
CA SER A 304 -2.97 -9.78 -0.52
C SER A 304 -3.80 -10.94 0.04
N ALA A 305 -3.20 -11.90 0.73
CA ALA A 305 -3.92 -12.93 1.50
C ALA A 305 -4.38 -12.45 2.88
N THR A 306 -3.68 -11.47 3.47
CA THR A 306 -4.04 -10.89 4.77
C THR A 306 -5.21 -9.89 4.65
N VAL A 307 -5.27 -9.09 3.59
CA VAL A 307 -6.37 -8.12 3.35
C VAL A 307 -7.75 -8.79 3.48
N PRO A 308 -8.06 -9.91 2.80
CA PRO A 308 -9.38 -10.52 2.89
C PRO A 308 -9.69 -11.12 4.27
N LEU A 309 -8.66 -11.55 5.03
CA LEU A 309 -8.84 -11.99 6.41
C LEU A 309 -9.26 -10.84 7.32
N VAL A 310 -8.60 -9.68 7.18
CA VAL A 310 -8.95 -8.47 7.93
C VAL A 310 -10.29 -7.89 7.47
N SER A 311 -10.60 -7.90 6.17
CA SER A 311 -11.90 -7.48 5.65
C SER A 311 -13.03 -8.40 6.12
N GLY A 312 -12.81 -9.72 6.14
CA GLY A 312 -13.74 -10.67 6.72
C GLY A 312 -13.93 -10.44 8.23
N THR A 313 -12.85 -10.18 8.96
CA THR A 313 -12.92 -9.82 10.40
C THR A 313 -13.76 -8.57 10.61
N ALA A 314 -13.56 -7.52 9.81
CA ALA A 314 -14.38 -6.32 9.85
C ALA A 314 -15.86 -6.62 9.58
N ALA A 315 -16.17 -7.57 8.70
CA ALA A 315 -17.54 -8.01 8.47
C ALA A 315 -18.14 -8.79 9.65
N LEU A 316 -17.36 -9.65 10.31
CA LEU A 316 -17.81 -10.31 11.56
C LEU A 316 -18.10 -9.26 12.65
N VAL A 317 -17.21 -8.28 12.81
CA VAL A 317 -17.38 -7.16 13.76
C VAL A 317 -18.62 -6.33 13.43
N LYS A 318 -18.85 -5.98 12.16
CA LYS A 318 -20.03 -5.21 11.76
C LYS A 318 -21.35 -5.96 11.94
N GLN A 319 -21.36 -7.30 11.82
CA GLN A 319 -22.55 -8.08 12.15
C GLN A 319 -22.84 -8.04 13.66
N GLU A 320 -21.82 -8.24 14.50
CA GLU A 320 -21.99 -8.29 15.96
C GLU A 320 -22.25 -6.90 16.55
N HIS A 321 -21.62 -5.87 15.99
CA HIS A 321 -21.66 -4.48 16.46
C HIS A 321 -22.11 -3.54 15.32
N PRO A 322 -23.38 -3.59 14.89
CA PRO A 322 -23.85 -2.90 13.69
C PRO A 322 -23.73 -1.38 13.76
N ASP A 323 -23.82 -0.81 14.96
CA ASP A 323 -23.78 0.63 15.21
C ASP A 323 -22.37 1.24 15.14
N LEU A 324 -21.32 0.41 15.08
CA LEU A 324 -19.95 0.92 14.99
C LEU A 324 -19.69 1.60 13.64
N THR A 325 -18.97 2.72 13.74
CA THR A 325 -18.36 3.38 12.60
C THR A 325 -17.17 2.58 12.05
N ALA A 326 -16.80 2.79 10.79
CA ALA A 326 -15.61 2.21 10.17
C ALA A 326 -14.33 2.50 10.98
N GLY A 327 -14.21 3.72 11.52
CA GLY A 327 -13.11 4.10 12.41
C GLY A 327 -13.12 3.29 13.72
N GLN A 328 -14.29 3.05 14.31
CA GLN A 328 -14.42 2.23 15.52
C GLN A 328 -14.20 0.74 15.25
N VAL A 329 -14.60 0.23 14.08
CA VAL A 329 -14.28 -1.15 13.65
C VAL A 329 -12.76 -1.30 13.50
N ALA A 330 -12.10 -0.37 12.80
CA ALA A 330 -10.65 -0.36 12.68
C ALA A 330 -9.98 -0.28 14.06
N GLN A 331 -10.48 0.59 14.95
CA GLN A 331 -10.00 0.70 16.32
C GLN A 331 -10.10 -0.62 17.07
N ARG A 332 -11.24 -1.28 16.99
CA ARG A 332 -11.49 -2.56 17.65
C ARG A 332 -10.52 -3.64 17.17
N ILE A 333 -10.28 -3.72 15.86
CA ILE A 333 -9.27 -4.62 15.28
C ILE A 333 -7.89 -4.31 15.87
N VAL A 334 -7.42 -3.06 15.77
CA VAL A 334 -6.04 -2.73 16.22
C VAL A 334 -5.85 -2.75 17.74
N LYS A 335 -6.91 -2.69 18.53
CA LYS A 335 -6.85 -2.76 20.00
C LYS A 335 -6.85 -4.19 20.55
N THR A 336 -7.25 -5.15 19.74
CA THR A 336 -7.43 -6.55 20.15
C THR A 336 -6.35 -7.49 19.59
N VAL A 337 -5.47 -6.97 18.74
CA VAL A 337 -4.28 -7.69 18.25
C VAL A 337 -3.39 -8.20 19.38
N HIS A 338 -2.62 -9.24 19.08
CA HIS A 338 -1.47 -9.64 19.87
C HIS A 338 -0.26 -8.77 19.50
N ASP A 339 0.16 -7.89 20.40
CA ASP A 339 1.38 -7.07 20.22
C ASP A 339 2.59 -7.97 19.94
N ALA A 340 3.32 -7.67 18.88
CA ALA A 340 4.45 -8.43 18.37
C ALA A 340 5.48 -7.48 17.78
N GLY A 341 6.77 -7.80 17.96
CA GLY A 341 7.85 -6.90 17.56
C GLY A 341 8.21 -5.90 18.67
N ASP A 342 8.32 -4.62 18.31
CA ASP A 342 8.59 -3.57 19.28
C ASP A 342 7.29 -3.16 19.96
N LYS A 343 7.31 -2.99 21.29
CA LYS A 343 6.11 -2.66 22.07
C LYS A 343 5.33 -1.50 21.47
N GLY A 344 4.04 -1.73 21.20
CA GLY A 344 3.15 -0.71 20.67
C GLY A 344 3.06 -0.79 19.14
N LYS A 345 3.27 0.35 18.45
CA LYS A 345 3.17 0.39 17.00
C LYS A 345 4.56 0.34 16.36
N ASP A 346 4.81 -0.63 15.49
CA ASP A 346 6.05 -0.75 14.73
C ASP A 346 5.84 -0.86 13.20
N PRO A 347 6.89 -0.68 12.39
CA PRO A 347 6.78 -0.70 10.92
C PRO A 347 6.57 -2.07 10.26
N LEU A 348 6.56 -3.18 11.01
CA LEU A 348 6.41 -4.54 10.50
C LEU A 348 5.07 -5.15 10.89
N TYR A 349 4.69 -5.02 12.16
CA TYR A 349 3.46 -5.59 12.73
C TYR A 349 2.34 -4.57 12.88
N GLY A 350 2.62 -3.27 12.72
CA GLY A 350 1.67 -2.24 13.10
C GLY A 350 1.44 -2.29 14.61
N TYR A 351 0.18 -2.36 15.05
CA TYR A 351 -0.15 -2.54 16.46
C TYR A 351 0.01 -3.99 16.94
N GLY A 352 0.18 -4.96 16.03
CA GLY A 352 0.31 -6.38 16.37
C GLY A 352 -0.31 -7.33 15.34
N VAL A 353 -0.30 -8.62 15.68
CA VAL A 353 -0.87 -9.71 14.89
C VAL A 353 -2.37 -9.86 15.16
N LEU A 354 -3.16 -10.01 14.10
CA LEU A 354 -4.62 -10.14 14.13
C LEU A 354 -5.10 -11.22 15.11
N ASP A 355 -6.12 -10.90 15.91
CA ASP A 355 -6.91 -11.86 16.70
C ASP A 355 -8.39 -11.63 16.34
N VAL A 356 -8.98 -12.56 15.58
CA VAL A 356 -10.33 -12.42 15.05
C VAL A 356 -11.37 -12.60 16.15
N ALA A 357 -11.15 -13.54 17.07
CA ALA A 357 -12.08 -13.81 18.16
C ALA A 357 -12.15 -12.61 19.11
N ALA A 358 -11.01 -12.04 19.49
CA ALA A 358 -10.95 -10.86 20.35
C ALA A 358 -11.55 -9.63 19.64
N ALA A 359 -11.25 -9.43 18.35
CA ALA A 359 -11.84 -8.34 17.58
C ALA A 359 -13.37 -8.40 17.56
N VAL A 360 -13.98 -9.60 17.53
CA VAL A 360 -15.43 -9.75 17.55
C VAL A 360 -16.01 -9.63 18.96
N THR A 361 -15.39 -10.24 19.97
CA THR A 361 -16.03 -10.50 21.27
C THR A 361 -15.56 -9.64 22.44
N ALA A 362 -14.37 -9.03 22.37
CA ALA A 362 -13.80 -8.31 23.51
C ALA A 362 -14.58 -7.02 23.85
N ASP A 363 -14.61 -6.62 25.11
CA ASP A 363 -15.10 -5.27 25.44
C ASP A 363 -14.01 -4.25 25.10
N VAL A 364 -14.29 -3.33 24.17
CA VAL A 364 -13.32 -2.34 23.69
C VAL A 364 -13.97 -0.97 23.78
N GLU A 365 -13.34 -0.07 24.54
CA GLU A 365 -13.78 1.32 24.63
C GLU A 365 -13.78 1.97 23.24
N THR A 366 -14.96 2.41 22.81
CA THR A 366 -15.12 3.16 21.57
C THR A 366 -14.55 4.57 21.76
N ALA A 367 -13.49 4.91 21.03
CA ALA A 367 -13.06 6.30 20.93
C ALA A 367 -13.79 6.99 19.78
N GLU A 368 -13.92 8.32 19.86
CA GLU A 368 -14.45 9.12 18.75
C GLU A 368 -13.42 9.29 17.62
N GLU A 369 -12.12 9.23 17.93
CA GLU A 369 -11.06 9.42 16.95
C GLU A 369 -10.65 8.10 16.27
N ASN A 370 -10.56 8.13 14.94
CA ASN A 370 -10.04 7.02 14.14
C ASN A 370 -8.51 6.91 14.32
N PRO A 371 -7.98 5.78 14.84
CA PRO A 371 -6.54 5.62 15.05
C PRO A 371 -5.71 5.62 13.75
N LEU A 372 -6.37 5.49 12.60
CA LEU A 372 -5.74 5.51 11.28
C LEU A 372 -5.67 6.92 10.67
N GLY A 373 -6.19 7.94 11.36
CA GLY A 373 -6.31 9.30 10.86
C GLY A 373 -7.52 9.52 9.95
N SER A 374 -7.55 10.69 9.30
CA SER A 374 -8.65 11.13 8.43
C SER A 374 -8.08 11.70 7.13
N ILE A 375 -8.53 11.16 5.99
CA ILE A 375 -8.13 11.69 4.68
C ILE A 375 -8.71 13.10 4.49
N ARG A 376 -9.91 13.37 5.02
CA ARG A 376 -10.48 14.73 5.00
C ARG A 376 -9.61 15.74 5.74
N HIS A 377 -9.14 15.38 6.94
CA HIS A 377 -8.21 16.23 7.70
C HIS A 377 -6.88 16.42 6.97
N TRP A 378 -6.34 15.34 6.42
CA TRP A 378 -5.10 15.38 5.65
C TRP A 378 -5.20 16.28 4.42
N ILE A 379 -6.31 16.19 3.66
CA ILE A 379 -6.57 17.04 2.49
C ILE A 379 -6.59 18.52 2.89
N GLN A 380 -7.29 18.86 3.97
CA GLN A 380 -7.38 20.24 4.46
C GLN A 380 -6.01 20.84 4.80
N GLN A 381 -5.09 20.02 5.30
CA GLN A 381 -3.74 20.46 5.69
C GLN A 381 -2.75 20.46 4.53
N ASN A 382 -2.84 19.50 3.61
CA ASN A 382 -1.76 19.20 2.66
C ASN A 382 -2.10 19.55 1.20
N ARG A 383 -3.38 19.72 0.84
CA ARG A 383 -3.77 20.17 -0.51
C ARG A 383 -3.94 21.68 -0.54
N PRO A 384 -3.40 22.38 -1.55
CA PRO A 384 -3.63 23.82 -1.69
C PRO A 384 -5.12 24.07 -1.91
N GLN A 385 -5.72 24.90 -1.04
CA GLN A 385 -7.08 25.38 -1.29
C GLN A 385 -7.03 26.24 -2.55
N SER A 386 -7.75 25.83 -3.60
CA SER A 386 -8.03 26.76 -4.70
C SER A 386 -8.81 27.92 -4.09
N ALA A 387 -8.22 29.10 -4.06
CA ALA A 387 -8.94 30.32 -3.73
C ALA A 387 -10.11 30.39 -4.72
N SER A 388 -11.34 30.17 -4.23
CA SER A 388 -12.50 30.66 -4.98
C SER A 388 -12.24 32.16 -5.19
N PRO A 389 -12.45 32.71 -6.40
CA PRO A 389 -12.40 34.14 -6.60
C PRO A 389 -13.58 34.72 -5.81
N SER A 390 -13.37 34.98 -4.51
CA SER A 390 -14.31 35.72 -3.72
C SER A 390 -14.39 37.08 -4.36
N ALA A 391 -15.60 37.43 -4.78
CA ALA A 391 -15.94 38.71 -5.38
C ALA A 391 -15.25 39.84 -4.62
N SER A 392 -14.65 40.76 -5.39
CA SER A 392 -13.98 41.98 -4.96
C SER A 392 -14.54 42.50 -3.63
N ALA A 393 -13.84 42.21 -2.53
CA ALA A 393 -14.03 42.94 -1.29
C ALA A 393 -13.29 44.26 -1.48
N ALA A 394 -14.07 45.32 -1.69
CA ALA A 394 -13.60 46.70 -1.70
C ALA A 394 -12.70 46.94 -0.49
N ALA A 395 -11.52 47.50 -0.75
CA ALA A 395 -10.56 47.87 0.26
C ALA A 395 -11.22 48.81 1.29
N THR A 396 -11.47 48.29 2.49
CA THR A 396 -11.77 49.14 3.64
C THR A 396 -10.50 49.21 4.48
N THR A 397 -9.81 50.32 4.35
CA THR A 397 -8.68 50.70 5.20
C THR A 397 -9.19 50.89 6.63
N ALA A 398 -8.96 49.91 7.50
CA ALA A 398 -9.06 50.08 8.94
C ALA A 398 -7.69 49.82 9.56
N LYS A 399 -7.18 50.88 10.19
CA LYS A 399 -5.90 51.02 10.86
C LYS A 399 -5.92 50.15 12.13
N GLY A 400 -4.99 49.20 12.23
CA GLY A 400 -4.80 48.34 13.40
C GLY A 400 -3.35 48.36 13.84
N ASP A 401 -3.14 48.66 15.12
CA ASP A 401 -1.90 49.08 15.76
C ASP A 401 -0.71 48.12 15.56
N THR A 402 0.40 48.64 15.06
CA THR A 402 1.69 47.96 15.06
C THR A 402 2.40 48.26 16.37
N GLU A 403 2.20 47.41 17.37
CA GLU A 403 3.18 47.27 18.45
C GLU A 403 4.33 46.35 18.00
N GLN A 404 5.52 46.70 18.52
CA GLN A 404 6.83 46.31 18.05
C GLN A 404 7.16 44.82 18.19
N VAL A 405 7.84 44.25 17.18
CA VAL A 405 9.04 43.42 17.40
C VAL A 405 10.03 43.70 16.27
N THR A 406 10.87 44.72 16.42
CA THR A 406 12.13 44.81 15.67
C THR A 406 13.22 44.14 16.51
N GLN A 407 13.22 42.82 16.53
CA GLN A 407 14.44 42.06 16.78
C GLN A 407 14.78 41.35 15.47
N GLU A 408 15.78 41.90 14.79
CA GLU A 408 16.47 41.26 13.69
C GLU A 408 17.14 39.99 14.24
N ALA A 409 16.51 38.84 13.97
CA ALA A 409 17.07 37.55 14.33
C ALA A 409 18.40 37.39 13.58
N THR A 410 19.51 37.40 14.33
CA THR A 410 20.83 37.09 13.77
C THR A 410 20.79 35.64 13.28
N PRO A 411 21.02 35.36 11.98
CA PRO A 411 21.02 33.99 11.50
C PRO A 411 22.10 33.18 12.26
N PRO A 412 21.80 31.94 12.68
CA PRO A 412 22.79 31.12 13.35
C PRO A 412 24.00 30.90 12.44
N VAL A 413 25.19 31.10 12.99
CA VAL A 413 26.45 30.80 12.30
C VAL A 413 26.46 29.32 11.94
N ALA A 414 26.56 29.03 10.64
CA ALA A 414 26.67 27.67 10.15
C ALA A 414 27.87 26.99 10.80
N GLN A 415 27.62 25.98 11.63
CA GLN A 415 28.66 25.10 12.12
C GLN A 415 28.98 24.09 11.00
N ALA A 416 30.24 24.07 10.57
CA ALA A 416 30.72 23.11 9.59
C ALA A 416 30.53 21.67 10.12
N PRO A 417 30.11 20.71 9.27
CA PRO A 417 30.00 19.31 9.68
C PRO A 417 31.37 18.78 10.15
N LEU A 418 31.34 17.86 11.13
CA LEU A 418 32.48 17.24 11.83
C LEU A 418 33.50 16.47 10.95
N ASN A 419 33.49 16.64 9.62
CA ASN A 419 34.23 15.78 8.70
C ASN A 419 35.05 16.52 7.61
N GLU A 420 35.47 17.77 7.84
CA GLU A 420 36.33 18.49 6.88
C GLU A 420 37.77 17.96 6.78
N THR A 421 38.27 17.22 7.78
CA THR A 421 39.67 16.75 7.77
C THR A 421 39.90 15.43 7.05
N GLY A 422 38.86 14.75 6.54
CA GLY A 422 38.98 13.48 5.80
C GLY A 422 39.66 12.34 6.61
N ALA A 423 39.83 12.52 7.92
CA ALA A 423 40.58 11.61 8.78
C ALA A 423 39.73 10.42 9.24
N LEU A 424 38.41 10.59 9.33
CA LEU A 424 37.48 9.56 9.80
C LEU A 424 37.51 8.27 8.94
N PRO A 425 37.48 8.35 7.59
CA PRO A 425 37.65 7.18 6.74
C PRO A 425 39.01 6.48 6.94
N VAL A 426 40.08 7.25 7.16
CA VAL A 426 41.44 6.73 7.36
C VAL A 426 41.58 6.02 8.70
N VAL A 427 41.01 6.57 9.77
CA VAL A 427 41.00 5.94 11.11
C VAL A 427 40.17 4.66 11.11
N VAL A 428 39.01 4.64 10.43
CA VAL A 428 38.18 3.43 10.28
C VAL A 428 38.91 2.35 9.48
N LEU A 429 39.58 2.70 8.38
CA LEU A 429 40.35 1.73 7.59
C LEU A 429 41.58 1.20 8.34
N ALA A 430 42.30 2.07 9.06
CA ALA A 430 43.47 1.67 9.83
C ALA A 430 43.09 0.74 11.00
N SER A 431 41.98 1.03 11.70
CA SER A 431 41.49 0.17 12.79
C SER A 431 41.05 -1.20 12.30
N PHE A 432 40.40 -1.29 11.13
CA PHE A 432 40.06 -2.58 10.51
C PHE A 432 41.31 -3.39 10.14
N GLY A 433 42.35 -2.74 9.60
CA GLY A 433 43.63 -3.39 9.28
C GLY A 433 44.32 -4.01 10.50
N VAL A 434 44.29 -3.32 11.65
CA VAL A 434 44.85 -3.84 12.91
C VAL A 434 44.10 -5.07 13.41
N VAL A 435 42.76 -5.07 13.31
CA VAL A 435 41.93 -6.23 13.71
C VAL A 435 42.23 -7.45 12.84
N VAL A 436 42.32 -7.28 11.51
CA VAL A 436 42.62 -8.37 10.58
C VAL A 436 44.02 -8.94 10.83
N ALA A 437 45.01 -8.08 11.08
CA ALA A 437 46.37 -8.51 11.42
C ALA A 437 46.42 -9.29 12.74
N GLY A 438 45.67 -8.83 13.76
CA GLY A 438 45.55 -9.53 15.04
C GLY A 438 44.94 -10.92 14.89
N LEU A 439 43.87 -11.05 14.11
CA LEU A 439 43.19 -12.33 13.86
C LEU A 439 44.08 -13.31 13.07
N THR A 440 44.86 -12.81 12.10
CA THR A 440 45.79 -13.66 11.34
C THR A 440 46.95 -14.15 12.20
N VAL A 441 47.53 -13.29 13.05
CA VAL A 441 48.57 -13.72 14.00
C VAL A 441 48.02 -14.74 15.00
N ALA A 442 46.82 -14.51 15.54
CA ALA A 442 46.15 -15.45 16.44
C ALA A 442 45.90 -16.82 15.77
N ALA A 443 45.43 -16.81 14.52
CA ALA A 443 45.22 -18.04 13.74
C ALA A 443 46.53 -18.80 13.50
N VAL A 444 47.62 -18.11 13.12
CA VAL A 444 48.93 -18.74 12.91
C VAL A 444 49.49 -19.32 14.21
N LEU A 445 49.36 -18.61 15.33
CA LEU A 445 49.78 -19.10 16.64
C LEU A 445 48.94 -20.30 17.09
N HIS A 446 47.63 -20.31 16.82
CA HIS A 446 46.76 -21.44 17.13
C HIS A 446 47.12 -22.69 16.32
N ILE A 447 47.34 -22.54 15.01
CA ILE A 447 47.78 -23.64 14.13
C ILE A 447 49.14 -24.20 14.57
N ARG A 448 50.10 -23.32 14.91
CA ARG A 448 51.42 -23.75 15.44
C ARG A 448 51.33 -24.48 16.77
N ARG A 449 50.31 -24.21 17.58
CA ARG A 449 50.09 -24.85 18.88
C ARG A 449 49.42 -26.21 18.73
N LEU A 450 48.64 -26.41 17.67
CA LEU A 450 48.05 -27.70 17.29
C LEU A 450 49.02 -28.61 16.53
N SER A 451 50.06 -28.05 15.91
CA SER A 451 51.10 -28.79 15.18
C SER A 451 52.32 -29.16 16.04
N ARG A 452 52.25 -28.96 17.36
CA ARG A 452 53.18 -29.50 18.36
C ARG A 452 52.42 -30.48 19.23
#